data_AF-A0A1E5LBQ2-F1
#
_entry.id   AF-A0A1E5LBQ2-F1
#
_cell.length_a   1.000
_cell.length_b   1.000
_cell.length_c   1.000
_cell.angle_alpha   90.00
_cell.angle_beta   90.00
_cell.angle_gamma   90.00
#
_symmetry.space_group_name_H-M   'P 1'
#
loop_
_entity.id
_entity.type
_entity.pdbx_description
1 polymer ?
#
loop_
_entity_poly.entity_id
_entity_poly.type
_entity_poly.pdbx_seq_one_letter_code
_entity_poly.pdbx_strand_id
1 'polypeptide(L)'
;MESQQFDRLSDKVQDYTNYSKILLMISIFFFMGTLMLMEQKTNEQLLIILVSTFCMLLTSGFFQLSASKIKKQINEQDQSSL
;
A
#
# COMPACT_ATOMS: atom_id res chain seq x y z
N MET A 1 -23.38 8.77 -19.88
CA MET A 1 -23.31 7.72 -18.83
C MET A 1 -21.89 7.16 -18.68
N GLU A 2 -21.06 7.14 -19.73
CA GLU A 2 -19.64 6.73 -19.63
C GLU A 2 -18.75 7.69 -18.83
N SER A 3 -18.96 9.01 -18.91
CA SER A 3 -18.20 9.99 -18.14
C SER A 3 -18.28 9.78 -16.62
N GLN A 4 -19.45 9.40 -16.10
CA GLN A 4 -19.65 9.12 -14.67
C GLN A 4 -18.96 7.84 -14.18
N GLN A 5 -18.70 6.88 -15.08
CA GLN A 5 -17.96 5.66 -14.75
C GLN A 5 -16.48 5.97 -14.60
N PHE A 6 -15.95 6.84 -15.45
CA PHE A 6 -14.55 7.24 -15.44
C PHE A 6 -14.17 8.02 -14.17
N ASP A 7 -15.00 8.98 -13.78
CA ASP A 7 -14.81 9.75 -12.54
C ASP A 7 -14.78 8.84 -11.30
N ARG A 8 -15.70 7.88 -11.22
CA ARG A 8 -15.75 6.91 -10.11
C ARG A 8 -14.52 6.00 -10.07
N LEU A 9 -13.95 5.66 -11.22
CA LEU A 9 -12.77 4.81 -11.31
C LEU A 9 -11.52 5.59 -10.90
N SER A 10 -11.43 6.85 -11.29
CA SER A 10 -10.37 7.78 -10.87
C SER A 10 -10.36 7.99 -9.36
N ASP A 11 -11.54 8.26 -8.76
CA ASP A 11 -11.69 8.40 -7.31
C ASP A 11 -11.24 7.14 -6.57
N LYS A 12 -11.61 5.96 -7.09
CA LYS A 12 -11.21 4.69 -6.49
C LYS A 12 -9.71 4.47 -6.52
N VAL A 13 -9.04 4.86 -7.61
CA VAL A 13 -7.58 4.80 -7.72
C VAL A 13 -6.90 5.77 -6.74
N GLN A 14 -7.48 6.96 -6.56
CA GLN A 14 -7.03 7.93 -5.55
C GLN A 14 -7.11 7.33 -4.15
N ASP A 15 -8.22 6.66 -3.81
CA ASP A 15 -8.41 5.98 -2.52
C ASP A 15 -7.40 4.87 -2.28
N TYR A 16 -7.16 3.99 -3.26
CA TYR A 16 -6.13 2.95 -3.14
C TYR A 16 -4.73 3.54 -2.97
N THR A 17 -4.44 4.66 -3.63
CA THR A 17 -3.16 5.37 -3.49
C THR A 17 -3.00 5.95 -2.09
N ASN A 18 -4.05 6.56 -1.55
CA ASN A 18 -4.05 7.12 -0.21
C ASN A 18 -3.94 6.03 0.86
N TYR A 19 -4.70 4.94 0.71
CA TYR A 19 -4.62 3.79 1.60
C TYR A 19 -3.22 3.18 1.64
N SER A 20 -2.59 3.04 0.47
CA SER A 20 -1.21 2.55 0.36
C SER A 20 -0.20 3.46 1.09
N LYS A 21 -0.32 4.79 0.95
CA LYS A 21 0.50 5.75 1.68
C LYS A 21 0.32 5.65 3.21
N ILE A 22 -0.93 5.51 3.66
CA ILE A 22 -1.25 5.34 5.08
C ILE A 22 -0.64 4.04 5.62
N LEU A 23 -0.81 2.94 4.90
CA LEU A 23 -0.26 1.63 5.29
C LEU A 23 1.27 1.66 5.36
N LEU A 24 1.92 2.36 4.42
CA LEU A 24 3.37 2.58 4.43
C LEU A 24 3.80 3.39 5.65
N MET A 25 3.12 4.49 5.96
CA MET A 25 3.41 5.32 7.15
C MET A 25 3.26 4.52 8.45
N ILE A 26 2.18 3.74 8.58
CA ILE A 26 1.97 2.85 9.74
C ILE A 26 3.11 1.83 9.85
N SER A 27 3.53 1.23 8.73
CA SER A 27 4.63 0.26 8.71
C SER A 27 5.96 0.87 9.16
N ILE A 28 6.27 2.09 8.70
CA ILE A 28 7.46 2.85 9.12
C ILE A 28 7.39 3.16 10.63
N PHE A 29 6.23 3.58 11.11
CA PHE A 29 6.03 3.92 12.52
C PHE A 29 6.20 2.69 13.43
N PHE A 30 5.64 1.55 13.03
CA PHE A 30 5.83 0.28 13.72
C PHE A 30 7.31 -0.13 13.74
N PHE A 31 8.00 -0.03 12.61
CA PHE A 31 9.42 -0.32 12.52
C PHE A 31 10.25 0.56 13.48
N MET A 32 9.98 1.87 13.51
CA MET A 32 10.65 2.79 14.43
C MET A 32 10.36 2.48 15.90
N GLY A 33 9.10 2.18 16.24
CA GLY A 33 8.75 1.73 17.59
C GLY A 33 9.51 0.47 18.00
N THR A 34 9.76 -0.43 17.05
CA THR A 34 10.55 -1.64 17.27
C THR A 34 12.02 -1.33 17.58
N LEU A 35 12.62 -0.41 16.81
CA LEU A 35 14.00 0.04 17.03
C LEU A 35 14.17 0.70 18.41
N MET A 36 13.19 1.49 18.84
CA MET A 36 13.24 2.19 20.14
C MET A 36 13.15 1.24 21.34
N LEU A 37 12.45 0.11 21.19
CA LEU A 37 12.26 -0.91 22.25
C LEU A 37 13.26 -2.08 22.14
N MET A 38 14.24 -1.99 21.24
CA MET A 38 15.13 -3.11 20.89
C MET A 38 15.95 -3.63 22.09
N GLU A 39 16.40 -2.75 22.99
CA GLU A 39 17.21 -3.13 24.15
C GLU A 39 16.41 -3.80 25.28
N GLN A 40 15.07 -3.66 25.28
CA GLN A 40 14.21 -4.18 26.35
C GLN A 40 13.48 -5.48 25.99
N LYS A 41 13.57 -5.93 24.73
CA LYS A 41 12.79 -7.07 24.23
C LYS A 41 13.62 -8.34 24.08
N THR A 42 12.99 -9.46 24.41
CA THR A 42 13.56 -10.80 24.19
C THR A 42 13.72 -11.07 22.69
N ASN A 43 14.75 -11.84 22.31
CA ASN A 43 15.06 -12.15 20.90
C ASN A 43 13.86 -12.71 20.12
N GLU A 44 12.99 -13.51 20.76
CA GLU A 44 11.77 -14.05 20.15
C GLU A 44 10.74 -12.95 19.82
N GLN A 45 10.55 -11.99 20.70
CA GLN A 45 9.65 -10.86 20.47
C GLN A 45 10.17 -9.98 19.32
N LEU A 46 11.49 -9.77 19.27
CA LEU A 46 12.12 -9.01 18.20
C LEU A 46 11.89 -9.67 16.84
N LEU A 47 12.04 -11.01 16.77
CA LEU A 47 11.82 -11.79 15.56
C LEU A 47 10.37 -11.72 15.07
N ILE A 48 9.39 -11.86 15.98
CA ILE A 48 7.96 -11.74 15.62
C ILE A 48 7.66 -10.36 15.04
N ILE A 49 8.19 -9.30 15.65
CA ILE A 49 7.93 -7.93 15.18
C ILE A 49 8.59 -7.69 13.83
N LEU A 50 9.83 -8.16 13.64
CA LEU A 50 10.54 -8.07 12.36
C LEU A 50 9.76 -8.77 11.24
N VAL A 51 9.33 -10.01 11.46
CA VAL A 51 8.56 -10.78 10.48
C VAL A 51 7.22 -10.11 10.18
N SER A 52 6.50 -9.63 11.21
CA SER A 52 5.23 -8.92 11.02
C SER A 52 5.38 -7.63 10.21
N THR A 53 6.44 -6.86 10.47
CA THR A 53 6.76 -5.64 9.72
C THR A 53 7.10 -5.96 8.27
N PHE A 54 7.86 -7.04 8.04
CA PHE A 54 8.18 -7.49 6.69
C PHE A 54 6.94 -7.93 5.92
N CYS A 55 6.03 -8.67 6.55
CA CYS A 55 4.73 -9.03 5.97
C CYS A 55 3.91 -7.78 5.62
N MET A 56 3.81 -6.79 6.51
CA MET A 56 3.10 -5.53 6.23
C MET A 56 3.69 -4.78 5.04
N LEU A 57 5.03 -4.71 4.94
CA LEU A 57 5.72 -4.08 3.80
C LEU A 57 5.44 -4.81 2.49
N LEU A 58 5.49 -6.15 2.48
CA LEU A 58 5.16 -6.96 1.31
C LEU A 58 3.71 -6.76 0.88
N THR A 59 2.76 -6.76 1.82
CA THR A 59 1.36 -6.49 1.53
C THR A 59 1.16 -5.09 0.99
N SER A 60 1.82 -4.08 1.56
CA SER A 60 1.78 -2.70 1.06
C SER A 60 2.30 -2.60 -0.38
N GLY A 61 3.45 -3.21 -0.68
CA GLY A 61 4.01 -3.26 -2.03
C GLY A 61 3.08 -3.97 -3.02
N PHE A 62 2.47 -5.08 -2.61
CA PHE A 62 1.50 -5.82 -3.42
C PHE A 62 0.27 -4.98 -3.77
N PHE A 63 -0.31 -4.28 -2.79
CA PHE A 63 -1.44 -3.37 -3.03
C PHE A 63 -1.06 -2.22 -3.97
N GLN A 64 0.15 -1.67 -3.82
CA GLN A 64 0.60 -0.58 -4.67
C GLN A 64 0.87 -1.00 -6.12
N LEU A 65 1.41 -2.20 -6.32
CA LEU A 65 1.57 -2.79 -7.65
C LEU A 65 0.21 -3.09 -8.30
N SER A 66 -0.74 -3.61 -7.52
CA SER A 66 -2.11 -3.88 -7.98
C SER A 66 -2.82 -2.59 -8.40
N ALA A 67 -2.73 -1.54 -7.58
CA ALA A 67 -3.27 -0.21 -7.90
C ALA A 67 -2.63 0.39 -9.16
N SER A 68 -1.30 0.24 -9.32
CA SER A 68 -0.58 0.73 -10.50
C SER A 68 -0.97 -0.01 -11.78
N LYS A 69 -1.18 -1.33 -11.71
CA LYS A 69 -1.67 -2.13 -12.85
C LYS A 69 -3.07 -1.70 -13.27
N ILE A 70 -3.98 -1.50 -12.31
CA ILE A 70 -5.34 -1.04 -12.59
C ILE A 70 -5.30 0.36 -13.22
N LYS A 71 -4.51 1.27 -12.68
CA LYS A 71 -4.34 2.62 -13.25
C LYS A 71 -3.80 2.58 -14.69
N LYS A 72 -2.87 1.67 -14.99
CA LYS A 72 -2.35 1.47 -16.35
C LYS A 72 -3.41 0.92 -17.30
N GLN A 73 -4.22 -0.04 -16.86
CA GLN A 73 -5.31 -0.62 -17.67
C GLN A 73 -6.39 0.42 -18.02
N ILE A 74 -6.73 1.31 -17.08
CA ILE A 74 -7.68 2.40 -17.34
C ILE A 74 -7.15 3.34 -18.42
N ASN A 75 -5.86 3.69 -18.32
CA ASN A 75 -5.22 4.62 -19.26
C ASN A 75 -5.05 4.01 -20.67
N GLU A 76 -4.85 2.70 -20.76
CA GLU A 76 -4.78 1.97 -22.04
C GLU A 76 -6.16 1.85 -22.70
N GLN A 77 -7.24 1.66 -21.93
CA GLN A 77 -8.61 1.67 -22.46
C GLN A 77 -9.01 3.03 -23.04
N ASP A 78 -8.63 4.13 -22.38
CA ASP A 78 -8.87 5.49 -22.87
C ASP A 78 -8.14 5.77 -24.19
N GLN A 79 -6.89 5.33 -24.34
CA GLN A 79 -6.13 5.51 -25.59
C GLN A 79 -6.63 4.64 -26.74
N SER A 80 -7.26 3.51 -26.46
CA SER A 80 -7.86 2.65 -27.51
C SER A 80 -9.26 3.09 -27.96
N SER A 81 -9.86 4.06 -27.26
CA SER A 81 -11.20 4.59 -27.52
C SER A 81 -11.19 5.91 -28.32
N LEU A 82 -10.00 6.41 -28.65
CA LEU A 82 -9.71 7.56 -29.51
C LEU A 82 -9.27 7.09 -30.90
#